data_AF-A0A176S0X5-F1
#
_entry.id   AF-A0A176S0X5-F1
#
_cell.length_a   1.000
_cell.length_b   1.000
_cell.length_c   1.000
_cell.angle_alpha   90.00
_cell.angle_beta   90.00
_cell.angle_gamma   90.00
#
_symmetry.space_group_name_H-M   'P 1'
#
loop_
_entity.id
_entity.type
_entity.pdbx_description
1 polymer ?
#
loop_
_entity_poly.entity_id
_entity_poly.type
_entity_poly.pdbx_seq_one_letter_code
_entity_poly.pdbx_strand_id
1 'polypeptide(L)' 'MLEVLEDAPFFINCVAKGTFAPRPPERPLTKFEQRGLRLGHGVWDLLYQCTSKINLGLL' A
#
# COMPACT_ATOMS: atom_id res chain seq x y z
N MET A 1 -0.04 -9.24 0.13
CA MET A 1 -0.11 -8.08 1.06
C MET A 1 -1.23 -7.11 0.71
N LEU A 2 -1.35 -6.62 -0.53
CA LEU A 2 -2.48 -5.77 -0.94
C LEU A 2 -3.84 -6.40 -0.57
N GLU A 3 -4.15 -7.59 -1.09
CA GLU A 3 -5.40 -8.32 -0.80
C GLU A 3 -5.66 -8.48 0.70
N VAL A 4 -4.64 -8.89 1.46
CA VAL A 4 -4.72 -9.05 2.92
C VAL A 4 -5.10 -7.75 3.64
N LEU A 5 -4.58 -6.60 3.20
CA LEU A 5 -4.90 -5.30 3.79
C LEU A 5 -6.26 -4.76 3.32
N GLU A 6 -6.69 -5.09 2.10
CA GLU A 6 -8.03 -4.75 1.60
C GLU A 6 -9.15 -5.53 2.31
N ASP A 7 -8.87 -6.76 2.72
CA ASP A 7 -9.81 -7.59 3.49
C ASP A 7 -9.80 -7.27 4.99
N ALA A 8 -8.82 -6.50 5.46
CA ALA A 8 -8.70 -6.15 6.87
C ALA A 8 -9.67 -5.00 7.24
N PRO A 9 -10.62 -5.20 8.18
CA PRO A 9 -11.72 -4.26 8.42
C PRO A 9 -11.29 -2.92 9.04
N PHE A 10 -10.06 -2.82 9.54
CA PHE A 10 -9.53 -1.63 10.21
C PHE A 10 -8.57 -0.82 9.35
N PHE A 11 -8.32 -1.24 8.10
CA PHE A 11 -7.38 -0.57 7.20
C PHE A 11 -8.12 -0.03 5.98
N ILE A 12 -7.86 1.24 5.66
CA ILE A 12 -8.39 1.90 4.46
C ILE A 12 -7.21 2.32 3.59
N ASN A 13 -7.21 1.89 2.33
CA ASN A 13 -6.18 2.26 1.36
C ASN A 13 -6.26 3.77 1.08
N CYS A 14 -5.13 4.48 1.23
CA CYS A 14 -5.08 5.93 1.09
C CYS A 14 -5.14 6.43 -0.36
N VAL A 15 -5.03 5.55 -1.37
CA VAL A 15 -5.11 5.92 -2.78
C VAL A 15 -6.42 5.47 -3.39
N ALA A 16 -6.62 4.15 -3.53
CA ALA A 16 -7.85 3.52 -3.98
C ALA A 16 -7.76 2.01 -3.74
N LYS A 17 -8.92 1.35 -3.59
CA LYS A 17 -8.99 -0.11 -3.44
C LYS A 17 -8.23 -0.82 -4.55
N GLY A 18 -7.34 -1.75 -4.18
CA GLY A 18 -6.60 -2.57 -5.14
C GLY A 18 -5.47 -1.82 -5.87
N THR A 19 -5.07 -0.63 -5.39
CA THR A 19 -3.98 0.15 -5.98
C THR A 19 -2.79 0.29 -5.03
N PHE A 20 -1.64 0.61 -5.62
CA PHE A 20 -0.40 0.90 -4.90
C PHE A 20 -0.19 2.40 -4.81
N ALA A 21 0.43 2.85 -3.73
CA ALA A 21 0.76 4.26 -3.57
C ALA A 21 1.88 4.68 -4.53
N PRO A 22 1.80 5.89 -5.12
CA PRO A 22 2.95 6.46 -5.79
C PRO A 22 4.06 6.68 -4.76
N ARG A 23 5.28 6.38 -5.18
CA ARG A 23 6.45 6.60 -4.36
C ARG A 23 6.65 8.11 -4.12
N PRO A 24 6.67 8.60 -2.86
CA PRO A 24 6.91 10.00 -2.58
C PRO A 24 8.38 10.38 -2.85
N PRO A 25 8.67 11.65 -3.25
CA PRO A 25 10.02 12.09 -3.61
C PRO A 25 10.99 12.09 -2.42
N GLU A 26 10.49 12.31 -1.20
CA GLU A 26 11.30 12.35 0.03
C GLU A 26 11.73 10.96 0.54
N ARG A 27 11.10 9.88 0.09
CA ARG A 27 11.48 8.53 0.51
C ARG A 27 12.87 8.19 -0.08
N PRO A 28 13.87 7.76 0.69
CA PRO A 28 15.18 7.38 0.12
C PRO A 28 15.12 6.06 -0.68
N LEU A 29 15.96 5.92 -1.70
CA LEU A 29 16.06 4.69 -2.50
C LEU A 29 16.74 3.58 -1.69
N THR A 30 16.15 2.40 -1.64
CA THR A 30 16.68 1.24 -0.92
C THR A 30 17.57 0.36 -1.81
N LYS A 31 18.41 -0.47 -1.19
CA LYS A 31 19.21 -1.48 -1.91
C LYS A 31 18.35 -2.50 -2.68
N PHE A 32 17.11 -2.74 -2.24
CA PHE A 32 16.17 -3.65 -2.90
C PHE A 32 15.63 -3.03 -4.19
N GLU A 33 15.28 -1.75 -4.18
CA GLU A 33 14.88 -1.01 -5.38
C GLU A 33 16.03 -0.95 -6.40
N GLN A 34 17.26 -0.64 -5.94
CA GLN A 34 18.44 -0.64 -6.82
C GLN A 34 18.69 -2.01 -7.47
N ARG A 35 18.54 -3.10 -6.70
CA ARG A 35 18.65 -4.46 -7.23
C ARG A 35 17.50 -4.79 -8.17
N GLY A 36 16.28 -4.37 -7.84
CA GLY A 36 15.10 -4.59 -8.65
C GLY A 36 15.21 -3.92 -10.02
N LEU A 37 15.63 -2.66 -10.07
CA LEU A 37 15.85 -1.95 -11.33
C LEU A 37 16.85 -2.67 -12.25
N ARG A 38 17.93 -3.24 -11.69
CA ARG A 38 18.90 -4.02 -12.48
C ARG A 38 18.34 -5.35 -13.01
N LEU A 39 17.34 -5.92 -12.35
CA LEU A 39 16.78 -7.25 -12.65
C LEU A 39 15.37 -7.19 -13.25
N GLY A 40 14.79 -6.00 -13.44
CA GLY A 40 13.42 -5.82 -13.92
C GLY A 40 12.33 -6.10 -12.87
N HIS A 41 12.64 -5.96 -11.57
CA HIS A 41 11.68 -6.10 -10.47
C HIS A 41 11.31 -4.73 -9.88
N GLY A 42 10.04 -4.59 -9.49
CA GLY A 42 9.52 -3.40 -8.81
C GLY A 42 9.54 -3.52 -7.28
N VAL A 43 9.34 -2.37 -6.64
CA VAL A 43 8.94 -2.27 -5.24
C VAL A 43 7.64 -1.46 -5.22
N TRP A 44 6.67 -1.95 -4.45
CA TRP A 44 5.35 -1.33 -4.37
C TRP A 44 5.12 -0.78 -2.97
N ASP A 45 4.77 0.50 -2.90
CA ASP A 45 4.39 1.16 -1.65
C ASP A 45 2.90 0.91 -1.36
N LEU A 46 2.59 0.56 -0.13
CA LEU A 46 1.22 0.39 0.38
C LEU A 46 1.03 1.40 1.51
N LEU A 47 0.08 2.33 1.35
CA LEU A 47 -0.22 3.36 2.33
C LEU A 47 -1.66 3.17 2.82
N TYR A 48 -1.81 2.88 4.10
CA TYR A 48 -3.11 2.63 4.73
C TYR A 48 -3.28 3.48 5.98
N GLN A 49 -4.49 3.94 6.19
CA GLN A 49 -4.92 4.54 7.45
C GLN A 49 -5.55 3.46 8.33
N CYS A 50 -5.14 3.40 9.60
CA CYS A 50 -5.82 2.61 10.61
C CYS A 50 -7.04 3.39 11.12
N THR A 51 -8.24 2.82 11.00
CA THR A 51 -9.48 3.41 11.51
C THR A 51 -10.01 2.61 12.69
N SER A 52 -10.49 3.32 13.73
CA SER A 52 -11.22 2.72 14.84
C SER A 52 -12.70 2.50 14.53
N LYS A 53 -13.22 3.07 13.43
CA LYS A 53 -14.60 2.91 13.01
C LYS A 53 -14.73 1.72 12.07
N ILE A 54 -15.49 0.70 12.50
CA ILE A 54 -15.99 -0.36 11.63
C ILE A 54 -17.06 0.28 10.75
N ASN A 55 -16.87 0.26 9.42
CA ASN A 55 -17.99 0.43 8.49
C ASN A 55 -18.86 -0.83 8.60
N LEU A 56 -19.69 -0.91 9.65
CA LEU A 56 -20.84 -1.80 9.69
C LEU A 56 -21.76 -1.30 8.59
N GLY A 57 -21.73 -1.96 7.43
CA GLY A 57 -22.59 -1.65 6.31
C GLY A 57 -24.03 -1.54 6.78
N LEU A 58 -24.58 -0.33 6.75
CA LEU A 58 -26.02 -0.13 6.70
C LEU A 58 -26.47 -0.67 5.33
N LEU A 59 -27.38 -1.63 5.40
CA LEU A 59 -28.11 -2.27 4.30
C LEU A 59 -28.67 -1.26 3.29
#